data_AF-A0A7C0UD50-F1
#
_entry.id   AF-A0A7C0UD50-F1
#
_cell.length_a   1.000
_cell.length_b   1.000
_cell.length_c   1.000
_cell.angle_alpha   90.00
_cell.angle_beta   90.00
_cell.angle_gamma   90.00
#
_symmetry.space_group_name_H-M   'P 1'
#
loop_
_entity.id
_entity.type
_entity.pdbx_description
1 polymer ?
#
loop_
_entity_poly.entity_id
_entity_poly.type
_entity_poly.pdbx_seq_one_letter_code
_entity_poly.pdbx_strand_id
1 'polypeptide(L)' 'MSKFLFVLTRGTEDPTRVTRALQLAKVAKEQGDDVNVFLTDDAVVLAKPGMVDQIKAPTGDEAKTYFDYLVENKVPIFV' A
#
# COMPACT_ATOMS: atom_id res chain seq x y z
N MET A 1 15.14 11.97 -8.46
CA MET A 1 13.66 12.00 -8.54
C MET A 1 13.25 11.08 -9.67
N SER A 2 12.93 9.85 -9.29
CA SER A 2 12.45 8.79 -10.16
C SER A 2 10.92 8.72 -10.09
N LYS A 3 10.31 7.98 -11.02
CA LYS A 3 8.86 7.72 -11.04
C LYS A 3 8.61 6.24 -10.79
N PHE A 4 7.84 5.93 -9.76
CA PHE A 4 7.47 4.57 -9.38
C PHE A 4 5.97 4.34 -9.55
N LEU A 5 5.64 3.15 -10.06
CA LEU A 5 4.30 2.59 -10.01
C LEU A 5 4.37 1.26 -9.26
N PHE A 6 3.75 1.21 -8.08
CA PHE A 6 3.58 -0.02 -7.32
C PHE A 6 2.25 -0.65 -7.72
N VAL A 7 2.32 -1.81 -8.38
CA VAL A 7 1.11 -2.59 -8.72
C VAL A 7 0.92 -3.67 -7.66
N LEU A 8 -0.22 -3.63 -6.97
CA LEU A 8 -0.59 -4.61 -5.95
C LEU A 8 -1.78 -5.42 -6.46
N THR A 9 -1.62 -6.74 -6.49
CA THR A 9 -2.62 -7.68 -7.01
C THR A 9 -3.18 -8.62 -5.96
N ARG A 10 -2.71 -8.51 -4.71
CA ARG A 10 -3.12 -9.36 -3.59
C ARG A 10 -3.83 -8.51 -2.55
N GLY A 11 -4.88 -9.07 -1.95
CA GLY A 11 -5.70 -8.47 -0.91
C GLY A 11 -5.48 -9.14 0.44
N THR A 12 -6.57 -9.30 1.20
CA THR A 12 -6.55 -9.84 2.56
C THR A 12 -6.04 -11.29 2.67
N GLU A 13 -6.02 -12.02 1.56
CA GLU A 13 -5.52 -13.40 1.46
C GLU A 13 -3.98 -13.49 1.54
N ASP A 14 -3.26 -12.40 1.27
CA ASP A 14 -1.80 -12.33 1.44
C ASP A 14 -1.40 -11.03 2.18
N PRO A 15 -1.51 -11.02 3.52
CA PRO A 15 -1.20 -9.84 4.31
C PRO A 15 0.28 -9.42 4.19
N THR A 16 1.18 -10.36 3.90
CA THR A 16 2.61 -10.03 3.76
C THR A 16 2.84 -9.19 2.51
N ARG A 17 2.24 -9.54 1.38
CA ARG A 17 2.40 -8.79 0.13
C ARG A 17 1.75 -7.41 0.20
N VAL A 18 0.56 -7.30 0.81
CA VAL A 18 -0.09 -6.01 1.04
C VAL A 18 0.81 -5.10 1.87
N THR A 19 1.22 -5.56 3.05
CA THR A 19 2.04 -4.77 3.96
C THR A 19 3.36 -4.35 3.32
N ARG A 20 4.04 -5.27 2.61
CA ARG A 20 5.36 -4.98 2.02
C ARG A 20 5.28 -4.03 0.82
N ALA A 21 4.27 -4.16 -0.04
CA ALA A 21 4.09 -3.24 -1.17
C ALA A 21 3.84 -1.81 -0.68
N LEU A 22 2.97 -1.64 0.32
CA LEU A 22 2.68 -0.33 0.92
C LEU A 22 3.90 0.24 1.66
N GLN A 23 4.64 -0.60 2.38
CA GLN A 23 5.90 -0.20 3.05
C GLN A 23 6.92 0.35 2.04
N LEU A 24 7.13 -0.35 0.92
CA LEU A 24 8.10 0.06 -0.10
C LEU A 24 7.65 1.34 -0.82
N ALA A 25 6.35 1.49 -1.09
CA ALA A 25 5.80 2.74 -1.63
C ALA A 25 6.04 3.92 -0.68
N LYS A 26 5.87 3.72 0.63
CA LYS A 26 6.21 4.71 1.66
C LYS A 26 7.69 5.09 1.60
N VAL A 27 8.58 4.10 1.60
CA VAL A 27 10.04 4.35 1.58
C VAL A 27 10.45 5.15 0.33
N ALA A 28 9.93 4.81 -0.85
CA ALA A 28 10.18 5.58 -2.07
C ALA A 28 9.69 7.03 -1.95
N LYS A 29 8.51 7.24 -1.35
CA LYS A 29 7.98 8.58 -1.12
C LYS A 29 8.84 9.39 -0.14
N GLU A 30 9.32 8.77 0.94
CA GLU A 30 10.24 9.39 1.91
C GLU A 30 11.59 9.78 1.28
N GLN A 31 12.04 9.06 0.26
CA GLN A 31 13.24 9.38 -0.51
C GLN A 31 13.06 10.52 -1.52
N GLY A 32 11.84 11.06 -1.64
CA GLY A 32 11.53 12.20 -2.52
C GLY A 32 11.20 11.80 -3.96
N ASP A 33 10.88 10.53 -4.21
CA ASP A 33 10.42 10.08 -5.53
C ASP A 33 8.92 10.35 -5.76
N ASP A 34 8.54 10.37 -7.03
CA ASP A 34 7.15 10.43 -7.47
C ASP A 34 6.58 9.02 -7.48
N VAL A 35 5.57 8.77 -6.65
CA VAL A 35 5.05 7.44 -6.34
C VAL A 35 3.57 7.40 -6.63
N ASN A 36 3.15 6.34 -7.32
CA ASN A 36 1.75 5.96 -7.51
C ASN A 36 1.55 4.49 -7.10
N VAL A 37 0.34 4.17 -6.64
CA VAL A 37 -0.07 2.79 -6.34
C VAL A 37 -1.26 2.43 -7.23
N PHE A 38 -1.26 1.23 -7.81
CA PHE A 38 -2.38 0.70 -8.58
C PHE A 38 -2.82 -0.62 -7.95
N LEU A 39 -4.06 -0.65 -7.47
CA LEU A 39 -4.70 -1.84 -6.91
C LEU A 39 -5.43 -2.56 -8.03
N THR A 40 -5.23 -3.86 -8.16
CA THR A 40 -5.96 -4.68 -9.12
C THR A 40 -6.20 -6.08 -8.54
N ASP A 41 -6.96 -6.92 -9.23
CA ASP A 41 -7.37 -8.25 -8.77
C ASP A 41 -7.95 -8.20 -7.34
N ASP A 42 -7.42 -8.99 -6.41
CA ASP A 42 -7.90 -9.06 -5.03
C ASP A 42 -7.53 -7.82 -4.19
N ALA A 43 -6.56 -7.01 -4.65
CA ALA A 43 -6.15 -5.80 -3.93
C ALA A 43 -7.19 -4.68 -4.01
N VAL A 44 -8.14 -4.73 -4.94
CA VAL A 44 -9.19 -3.70 -5.06
C VAL A 44 -10.03 -3.60 -3.78
N VAL A 45 -10.10 -4.66 -2.97
CA VAL A 45 -10.85 -4.64 -1.70
C VAL A 45 -10.24 -3.66 -0.71
N LEU A 46 -8.94 -3.37 -0.80
CA LEU A 46 -8.21 -2.49 0.10
C LEU A 46 -8.68 -1.03 0.01
N ALA A 47 -9.29 -0.64 -1.12
CA ALA A 47 -9.87 0.69 -1.28
C ALA A 47 -11.17 0.88 -0.48
N LYS A 48 -11.78 -0.20 0.03
CA LYS A 48 -12.99 -0.11 0.86
C LYS A 48 -12.60 0.32 2.28
N PRO A 49 -13.34 1.27 2.89
CA PRO A 49 -13.08 1.71 4.26
C PRO A 49 -12.99 0.54 5.25
N GLY A 50 -11.97 0.56 6.11
CA GLY A 50 -11.76 -0.44 7.17
C GLY A 50 -11.14 -1.76 6.72
N MET A 51 -10.99 -2.02 5.40
CA MET A 51 -10.42 -3.29 4.93
C MET A 51 -8.93 -3.43 5.26
N VAL A 52 -8.18 -2.33 5.20
CA VAL A 52 -6.74 -2.33 5.49
C VAL A 52 -6.47 -2.48 7.00
N ASP A 53 -7.42 -2.07 7.85
CA ASP A 53 -7.26 -2.01 9.31
C ASP A 53 -6.97 -3.38 9.94
N GLN A 54 -7.43 -4.46 9.31
CA GLN A 54 -7.28 -5.83 9.82
C GLN A 54 -6.08 -6.57 9.22
N ILE A 55 -5.29 -5.91 8.36
CA ILE A 55 -4.18 -6.55 7.64
C ILE A 55 -2.88 -6.40 8.44
N LYS A 56 -2.44 -7.51 9.00
CA LYS A 56 -1.21 -7.61 9.79
C LYS A 56 -0.29 -8.69 9.23
N ALA A 57 0.95 -8.31 8.93
CA ALA A 57 1.95 -9.26 8.47
C ALA A 57 2.46 -10.13 9.64
N PRO A 58 2.99 -11.34 9.36
CA PRO A 58 3.58 -12.20 10.40
C PRO A 58 4.74 -11.56 11.17
N THR A 59 5.39 -10.53 10.59
CA THR A 59 6.46 -9.75 11.25
C THR A 59 5.94 -8.78 12.32
N GLY A 60 4.61 -8.63 12.45
CA GLY A 60 3.96 -7.74 13.41
C GLY A 60 3.61 -6.36 12.83
N ASP A 61 4.10 -6.03 11.64
CA ASP A 61 3.80 -4.78 10.95
C ASP A 61 2.35 -4.76 10.43
N GLU A 62 1.71 -3.59 10.53
CA GLU A 62 0.32 -3.39 10.14
C GLU A 62 0.26 -2.58 8.84
N ALA A 63 -0.49 -3.09 7.85
CA ALA A 63 -0.60 -2.45 6.54
C ALA A 63 -1.18 -1.04 6.65
N LYS A 64 -2.10 -0.83 7.62
CA LYS A 64 -2.77 0.43 7.87
C LYS A 64 -1.79 1.57 8.12
N THR A 65 -0.72 1.32 8.87
CA THR A 65 0.32 2.31 9.17
C THR A 65 0.94 2.88 7.89
N TYR A 66 1.21 2.04 6.90
CA TYR A 66 1.81 2.47 5.64
C TYR A 66 0.76 3.05 4.69
N PHE A 67 -0.45 2.49 4.67
CA PHE A 67 -1.56 3.01 3.86
C PHE A 67 -1.95 4.43 4.26
N ASP A 68 -2.14 4.68 5.56
CA ASP A 68 -2.49 6.00 6.10
C ASP A 68 -1.41 7.03 5.72
N TYR A 69 -0.14 6.68 5.88
CA TYR A 69 0.97 7.55 5.45
C TYR A 69 0.86 7.94 3.97
N LEU A 70 0.58 6.98 3.09
CA LEU A 70 0.47 7.24 1.64
C LEU A 70 -0.71 8.17 1.34
N VAL A 71 -1.85 7.95 1.99
CA VAL A 71 -3.05 8.80 1.87
C VAL A 71 -2.80 10.22 2.39
N GLU A 72 -2.22 10.36 3.58
CA GLU A 72 -1.87 11.64 4.20
C GLU A 72 -0.89 12.45 3.32
N ASN A 73 0.06 11.76 2.67
CA ASN A 73 1.02 12.36 1.75
C ASN A 73 0.50 12.48 0.31
N LYS A 74 -0.81 12.27 0.09
CA LYS A 74 -1.50 12.43 -1.19
C LYS A 74 -0.87 11.63 -2.33
N VAL A 75 -0.32 10.45 -2.02
CA VAL A 75 0.11 9.49 -3.04
C VAL A 75 -1.13 9.01 -3.80
N PRO A 76 -1.19 9.13 -5.14
CA PRO A 76 -2.31 8.63 -5.90
C PRO A 76 -2.43 7.11 -5.79
N ILE A 77 -3.61 6.63 -5.43
CA ILE A 77 -3.97 5.21 -5.36
C ILE A 77 -5.12 4.98 -6.35
N PHE A 78 -4.85 4.18 -7.38
CA PHE A 78 -5.80 3.81 -8.42
C PHE A 78 -6.37 2.41 -8.15
N VAL A 79 -7.56 2.14 -8.72
CA VAL A 79 -8.28 0.87 -8.65
C VAL A 79 -8.75 0.51 -10.05
#